data_AF-A0A3C1SUW8-F1
#
_entry.id   AF-A0A3C1SUW8-F1
#
_cell.length_a   1.000
_cell.length_b   1.000
_cell.length_c   1.000
_cell.angle_alpha   90.00
_cell.angle_beta   90.00
_cell.angle_gamma   90.00
#
_symmetry.space_group_name_H-M   'P 1'
#
loop_
_entity.id
_entity.type
_entity.pdbx_description
1 polymer ?
#
loop_
_entity_poly.entity_id
_entity_poly.type
_entity_poly.pdbx_seq_one_letter_code
_entity_poly.pdbx_strand_id
1 'polypeptide(L)' 'MSFRTALTGLNAASADLGVISNNIANNNTTGFKSSRAEFGDIYSLSDLGTSTRRSIGTG' A
#
# COMPACT_ATOMS: atom_id res chain seq x y z
N MET A 1 7.26 12.62 -3.78
CA MET A 1 5.94 12.07 -3.43
C MET A 1 5.24 11.39 -4.62
N SER A 2 5.13 12.03 -5.80
CA SER A 2 4.42 11.45 -6.98
C SER A 2 4.86 10.03 -7.40
N PHE A 3 6.16 9.74 -7.55
CA PHE A 3 6.63 8.39 -7.91
C PHE A 3 6.28 7.32 -6.87
N ARG A 4 6.32 7.67 -5.57
CA ARG A 4 5.93 6.75 -4.49
C ARG A 4 4.43 6.49 -4.51
N THR A 5 3.62 7.52 -4.78
CA THR A 5 2.16 7.39 -4.95
C THR A 5 1.80 6.50 -6.15
N ALA A 6 2.49 6.68 -7.29
CA ALA A 6 2.30 5.80 -8.45
C ALA A 6 2.69 4.35 -8.14
N LEU A 7 3.81 4.15 -7.43
CA LEU A 7 4.25 2.82 -7.01
C LEU A 7 3.26 2.17 -6.02
N THR A 8 2.71 2.93 -5.05
CA THR A 8 1.68 2.39 -4.14
C THR A 8 0.41 2.01 -4.88
N GLY A 9 0.00 2.78 -5.90
CA GLY A 9 -1.15 2.45 -6.74
C GLY A 9 -0.94 1.16 -7.56
N LEU A 10 0.24 0.99 -8.14
CA LEU A 10 0.58 -0.24 -8.89
C LEU A 10 0.59 -1.47 -7.99
N ASN A 11 1.13 -1.35 -6.78
CA ASN A 11 1.13 -2.43 -5.80
C ASN A 11 -0.29 -2.77 -5.32
N ALA A 12 -1.14 -1.75 -5.08
CA ALA A 12 -2.53 -1.94 -4.73
C ALA A 12 -3.30 -2.70 -5.83
N ALA A 13 -3.15 -2.28 -7.09
CA ALA A 13 -3.75 -2.98 -8.23
C ALA A 13 -3.28 -4.43 -8.35
N SER A 14 -1.98 -4.69 -8.12
CA SER A 14 -1.44 -6.05 -8.15
C SER A 14 -2.00 -6.93 -7.03
N ALA A 15 -2.17 -6.38 -5.83
CA ALA A 15 -2.78 -7.08 -4.71
C ALA A 15 -4.26 -7.41 -4.97
N ASP A 16 -5.01 -6.46 -5.54
CA ASP A 16 -6.42 -6.65 -5.90
C ASP A 16 -6.58 -7.77 -6.94
N LEU A 17 -5.77 -7.75 -8.00
CA LEU A 17 -5.74 -8.81 -9.00
C LEU A 17 -5.40 -10.18 -8.39
N GLY A 18 -4.53 -10.23 -7.38
CA GLY A 18 -4.23 -11.45 -6.65
C GLY A 18 -5.44 -12.04 -5.91
N VAL A 19 -6.23 -11.19 -5.24
CA VAL A 19 -7.46 -11.60 -4.56
C VAL A 19 -8.52 -12.07 -5.56
N ILE A 20 -8.71 -11.32 -6.66
CA ILE A 20 -9.61 -11.71 -7.74
C ILE A 20 -9.20 -13.06 -8.34
N SER A 21 -7.91 -13.24 -8.64
CA SER A 21 -7.38 -14.49 -9.19
C SER A 21 -7.63 -15.67 -8.25
N ASN A 22 -7.39 -15.49 -6.94
CA ASN A 22 -7.64 -16.55 -5.95
C ASN A 22 -9.12 -16.91 -5.87
N ASN A 23 -10.02 -15.92 -5.89
CA ASN A 23 -11.46 -16.16 -5.89
C ASN A 23 -11.91 -16.92 -7.15
N ILE A 24 -11.40 -16.55 -8.33
CA ILE A 24 -11.74 -17.22 -9.59
C ILE A 24 -11.22 -18.65 -9.60
N ALA A 25 -9.97 -18.86 -9.19
CA ALA A 25 -9.34 -20.19 -9.15
C ALA A 25 -10.09 -21.17 -8.24
N ASN A 26 -10.71 -20.68 -7.16
CA ASN A 26 -11.39 -21.49 -6.17
C ASN A 26 -12.93 -21.46 -6.27
N ASN A 27 -13.51 -20.87 -7.32
CA ASN A 27 -14.96 -20.68 -7.47
C ASN A 27 -15.76 -22.01 -7.43
N ASN A 28 -15.16 -23.12 -7.88
CA ASN A 28 -15.82 -24.44 -7.88
C ASN A 28 -15.42 -25.34 -6.68
N THR A 29 -14.74 -24.79 -5.68
CA THR A 29 -14.33 -25.53 -4.48
C THR A 29 -15.43 -25.45 -3.43
N THR A 30 -15.95 -26.61 -3.00
CA THR A 30 -17.03 -26.64 -2.02
C THR A 30 -16.54 -26.08 -0.68
N GLY A 31 -17.33 -25.19 -0.07
CA GLY A 31 -16.96 -24.54 1.19
C GLY A 31 -15.97 -23.38 1.08
N PHE A 32 -15.53 -23.00 -0.13
CA PHE A 32 -14.68 -21.82 -0.33
C PHE A 32 -15.38 -20.53 0.14
N LYS A 33 -14.61 -19.65 0.78
CA LYS A 33 -15.08 -18.34 1.26
C LYS A 33 -14.36 -17.27 0.45
N SER A 34 -15.12 -16.50 -0.31
CA SER A 34 -14.57 -15.40 -1.09
C SER A 34 -14.00 -14.32 -0.17
N SER A 35 -12.96 -13.64 -0.65
CA SER A 35 -12.33 -12.51 0.02
C SER A 35 -12.33 -11.28 -0.90
N ARG A 36 -12.06 -10.10 -0.35
CA ARG A 36 -11.95 -8.84 -1.12
C ARG A 36 -10.78 -8.02 -0.58
N ALA A 37 -10.07 -7.32 -1.47
CA ALA A 37 -9.11 -6.31 -1.07
C ALA A 37 -9.84 -5.01 -0.69
N GLU A 38 -9.44 -4.37 0.40
CA GLU A 38 -9.90 -3.04 0.78
C GLU A 38 -8.69 -2.13 0.95
N PHE A 39 -8.74 -0.96 0.35
CA PHE A 39 -7.67 0.03 0.39
C PHE A 39 -8.13 1.25 1.17
N GLY A 40 -7.23 1.81 1.98
CA GLY A 40 -7.46 3.00 2.78
C GLY A 40 -6.40 4.05 2.51
N ASP A 41 -6.74 5.29 2.83
CA ASP A 41 -5.85 6.43 2.63
C ASP A 41 -4.69 6.39 3.64
N ILE A 42 -3.50 6.81 3.19
CA ILE A 42 -2.33 6.97 4.04
C ILE A 42 -2.02 8.46 4.16
N TYR A 43 -2.14 9.01 5.37
CA TYR A 43 -1.64 10.34 5.66
C TYR A 43 -0.13 10.28 5.93
N SER A 44 0.66 10.97 5.11
CA SER A 44 2.09 11.16 5.37
C SER A 44 2.25 12.16 6.51
N LEU A 45 2.54 11.70 7.73
CA LEU A 45 3.05 12.55 8.81
C LEU A 45 4.46 13.04 8.43
N SER A 46 4.55 14.07 7.60
CA SER A 46 5.82 14.74 7.34
C SER A 46 6.23 15.53 8.58
N ASP A 47 7.25 15.01 9.27
CA ASP A 47 8.23 15.72 10.10
C ASP A 47 7.70 16.66 11.21
N LEU A 48 7.21 16.10 12.33
CA LEU A 48 7.11 16.84 13.60
C LEU A 48 8.08 16.29 14.67
N GLY A 49 9.07 15.48 14.29
CA GLY A 49 9.88 14.74 15.27
C GLY A 49 11.38 14.65 15.03
N THR A 50 11.91 15.10 13.88
CA THR A 50 13.31 14.80 13.52
C THR A 50 14.04 15.97 12.85
N SER A 51 13.96 17.16 13.41
CA SER A 51 15.00 18.18 13.18
C SER A 51 15.39 18.92 14.45
N THR A 52 15.66 18.17 15.51
CA THR A 52 16.70 18.54 16.50
C THR A 52 18.10 18.21 15.96
N ARG A 53 18.28 18.11 14.63
CA ARG A 53 19.61 17.96 14.03
C ARG A 53 20.14 19.34 13.70
N ARG A 54 20.62 20.01 14.74
CA ARG A 54 21.55 21.14 14.67
C ARG A 54 22.71 20.78 13.74
N SER A 55 22.57 21.03 12.44
CA SER A 55 23.72 21.12 11.54
C SER A 55 24.33 22.50 11.77
N ILE A 56 25.11 22.61 12.84
CA ILE A 56 26.15 23.64 12.95
C ILE A 56 27.17 23.28 11.87
N GLY A 57 27.25 24.11 10.83
CA GLY A 57 28.13 23.85 9.70
C GLY A 57 27.92 24.83 8.56
N THR A 58 27.98 26.13 8.86
CA THR A 58 28.41 27.12 7.87
C THR A 58 29.93 27.19 7.97
N GLY A 59 30.61 26.47 7.09
CA GLY A 59 31.97 26.76 6.65
C GLY A 59 31.90 27.25 5.22
#